data_AF-A0A3N5VTC8-F1
#
_entry.id   AF-A0A3N5VTC8-F1
#
_cell.length_a   1.000
_cell.length_b   1.000
_cell.length_c   1.000
_cell.angle_alpha   90.00
_cell.angle_beta   90.00
_cell.angle_gamma   90.00
#
_symmetry.space_group_name_H-M   'P 1'
#
loop_
_entity.id
_entity.type
_entity.pdbx_description
1 polymer ?
#
loop_
_entity_poly.entity_id
_entity_poly.type
_entity_poly.pdbx_seq_one_letter_code
_entity_poly.pdbx_strand_id
1 'polypeptide(L)'
;MLRSGGLAQRVARRARVLLAMTRPQTVVQQLAERVELTPQSIWEVCHRYKERGLAALWDAPRSGRPRQFSPLGPSTGRAIGLL
;
A
#
# COMPACT_ATOMS: atom_id res chain seq x y z
N MET A 1 -13.38 2.33 15.18
CA MET A 1 -13.89 1.96 13.84
C MET A 1 -12.74 1.94 12.85
N LEU A 2 -12.22 0.77 12.46
CA LEU A 2 -11.18 0.62 11.43
C LEU A 2 -11.68 -0.39 10.38
N ARG A 3 -12.24 0.10 9.27
CA ARG A 3 -12.44 -0.74 8.07
C ARG A 3 -11.75 -0.07 6.89
N SER A 4 -10.42 -0.19 6.88
CA SER A 4 -9.61 0.10 5.70
C SER A 4 -8.61 -1.04 5.55
N GLY A 5 -9.09 -2.20 5.08
CA GLY A 5 -8.27 -3.42 4.95
C GLY A 5 -6.94 -3.20 4.22
N GLY A 6 -6.92 -2.23 3.29
CA GLY A 6 -5.69 -1.83 2.59
C GLY A 6 -4.60 -1.25 3.49
N LEU A 7 -4.91 -0.51 4.56
CA LEU A 7 -3.90 0.04 5.46
C LEU A 7 -3.25 -1.07 6.30
N ALA A 8 -4.07 -1.93 6.91
CA ALA A 8 -3.58 -3.07 7.69
C ALA A 8 -2.72 -4.01 6.84
N GLN A 9 -3.15 -4.28 5.59
CA GLN A 9 -2.38 -5.10 4.66
C GLN A 9 -1.03 -4.47 4.29
N ARG A 10 -0.97 -3.16 4.03
CA ARG A 10 0.30 -2.46 3.74
C ARG A 10 1.26 -2.51 4.92
N VAL A 11 0.76 -2.26 6.14
CA VAL A 11 1.56 -2.33 7.38
C VAL A 11 2.10 -3.76 7.57
N ALA A 12 1.25 -4.77 7.42
CA ALA A 12 1.65 -6.17 7.56
C ALA A 12 2.72 -6.58 6.53
N ARG A 13 2.57 -6.16 5.26
CA ARG A 13 3.59 -6.42 4.22
C ARG A 13 4.94 -5.81 4.57
N ARG A 14 4.97 -4.54 4.98
CA ARG A 14 6.21 -3.85 5.40
C ARG A 14 6.86 -4.51 6.61
N ALA A 15 6.07 -4.93 7.59
CA ALA A 15 6.58 -5.64 8.76
C ALA A 15 7.20 -7.00 8.38
N ARG A 16 6.55 -7.77 7.49
CA ARG A 16 7.10 -9.04 6.97
C ARG A 16 8.41 -8.83 6.23
N VAL A 17 8.54 -7.76 5.45
CA VAL A 17 9.80 -7.40 4.78
C VAL A 17 10.91 -7.18 5.80
N LEU A 18 10.68 -6.31 6.80
CA LEU A 18 11.70 -6.01 7.80
C LEU A 18 12.14 -7.26 8.57
N LEU A 19 11.18 -8.09 9.00
CA LEU A 19 11.47 -9.35 9.70
C LEU A 19 12.20 -10.38 8.81
N ALA A 20 11.90 -10.45 7.52
CA ALA A 20 12.63 -11.34 6.63
C ALA A 20 14.07 -10.85 6.42
N MET A 21 14.26 -9.55 6.24
CA MET A 21 15.57 -8.94 5.97
C MET A 21 16.55 -9.02 7.15
N THR A 22 16.11 -9.41 8.36
CA THR A 22 17.03 -9.72 9.48
C THR A 22 17.68 -11.11 9.35
N ARG A 23 17.21 -11.97 8.44
CA ARG A 23 17.76 -13.30 8.23
C ARG A 23 18.85 -13.25 7.15
N PRO A 24 20.08 -13.72 7.43
CA PRO A 24 21.17 -13.62 6.45
C PRO A 24 20.96 -14.46 5.19
N GLN A 25 20.08 -15.47 5.23
CA GLN A 25 19.73 -16.32 4.08
C GLN A 25 18.62 -15.71 3.20
N THR A 26 18.16 -14.50 3.48
CA THR A 26 17.05 -13.90 2.73
C THR A 26 17.47 -13.53 1.30
N VAL A 27 16.84 -14.19 0.33
CA VAL A 27 16.95 -13.85 -1.09
C VAL A 27 15.88 -12.82 -1.43
N VAL A 28 16.29 -11.60 -1.78
CA VAL A 28 15.37 -10.46 -2.01
C VAL A 28 14.35 -10.74 -3.11
N GLN A 29 14.74 -11.43 -4.18
CA GLN A 29 13.81 -11.77 -5.28
C GLN A 29 12.69 -12.71 -4.83
N GLN A 30 13.03 -13.76 -4.09
CA GLN A 30 12.03 -14.68 -3.54
C GLN A 30 11.13 -13.99 -2.50
N LEU A 31 11.70 -13.06 -1.71
CA LEU A 31 10.92 -12.26 -0.77
C LEU A 31 9.92 -11.37 -1.51
N ALA A 32 10.37 -10.67 -2.55
CA ALA A 32 9.56 -9.80 -3.41
C ALA A 32 8.32 -10.53 -3.96
N GLU A 33 8.50 -11.74 -4.48
CA GLU A 33 7.40 -12.60 -4.93
C GLU A 33 6.43 -12.94 -3.78
N ARG A 34 6.94 -13.40 -2.63
CA ARG A 34 6.10 -13.81 -1.48
C ARG A 34 5.30 -12.67 -0.86
N VAL A 35 5.83 -11.44 -0.84
CA VAL A 35 5.15 -10.28 -0.27
C VAL A 35 4.44 -9.42 -1.32
N GLU A 36 4.51 -9.81 -2.59
CA GLU A 36 3.98 -9.08 -3.74
C GLU A 36 4.42 -7.61 -3.74
N LEU A 37 5.74 -7.40 -3.66
CA LEU A 37 6.39 -6.09 -3.77
C LEU A 37 7.56 -6.19 -4.74
N THR A 38 7.99 -5.06 -5.29
CA THR A 38 9.23 -5.04 -6.07
C THR A 38 10.46 -5.09 -5.15
N PRO A 39 11.62 -5.58 -5.64
CA PRO A 39 12.89 -5.51 -4.90
C PRO A 39 13.22 -4.07 -4.48
N GLN A 40 12.96 -3.10 -5.35
CA GLN A 40 13.11 -1.67 -5.03
C GLN A 40 12.26 -1.27 -3.83
N SER A 41 10.98 -1.67 -3.80
CA SER A 41 10.08 -1.37 -2.69
C SER A 41 10.59 -1.96 -1.37
N ILE A 42 11.19 -3.17 -1.42
CA ILE A 42 11.84 -3.79 -0.25
C ILE A 42 12.99 -2.91 0.26
N TRP A 43 13.88 -2.49 -0.62
CA TRP A 43 15.00 -1.62 -0.24
C TRP A 43 14.54 -0.28 0.33
N GLU A 44 13.51 0.34 -0.25
CA GLU A 44 12.93 1.57 0.29
C GLU A 44 12.31 1.38 1.68
N VAL A 45 11.69 0.22 1.96
CA VAL A 45 11.18 -0.10 3.30
C VAL A 45 12.33 -0.21 4.29
N CYS A 46 13.41 -0.92 3.94
CA CYS A 46 14.60 -1.04 4.77
C CYS A 46 15.29 0.32 4.99
N HIS A 47 15.40 1.15 3.94
CA HIS A 47 15.96 2.50 4.04
C HIS A 47 15.16 3.37 5.00
N ARG A 48 13.84 3.44 4.82
CA ARG A 48 12.95 4.16 5.73
C ARG A 48 13.06 3.65 7.16
N TYR A 49 13.21 2.35 7.36
CA TYR A 49 13.41 1.81 8.71
C TYR A 49 14.72 2.29 9.34
N LYS A 50 15.82 2.33 8.57
CA LYS A 50 17.09 2.90 9.05
C LYS A 50 16.96 4.39 9.42
N GLU A 51 16.17 5.15 8.67
CA GLU A 51 15.99 6.60 8.90
C GLU A 51 15.07 6.92 10.08
N ARG A 52 13.96 6.20 10.24
CA ARG A 52 12.87 6.57 11.19
C ARG A 52 12.30 5.41 12.00
N GLY A 53 12.98 4.27 12.04
CA GLY A 53 12.56 3.08 12.79
C GLY A 53 11.18 2.57 12.40
N LEU A 54 10.36 2.20 13.39
CA LEU A 54 9.04 1.61 13.17
C LEU A 54 8.06 2.55 12.44
N ALA A 55 8.29 3.87 12.43
CA ALA A 55 7.49 4.81 11.64
C ALA A 55 7.51 4.47 10.13
N ALA A 56 8.50 3.70 9.66
CA ALA A 56 8.56 3.14 8.31
C ALA A 56 7.37 2.25 7.93
N LEU A 57 6.66 1.67 8.90
CA LEU A 57 5.51 0.81 8.63
C LEU A 57 4.31 1.60 8.10
N TRP A 58 4.15 2.85 8.52
CA TRP A 58 3.04 3.70 8.11
C TRP A 58 3.37 4.55 6.89
N ASP A 59 2.32 4.93 6.16
CA ASP A 59 2.46 5.89 5.06
C ASP A 59 2.89 7.25 5.63
N ALA A 60 3.84 7.91 4.97
CA ALA A 60 4.16 9.28 5.30
C ALA A 60 2.92 10.16 5.07
N PRO A 61 2.71 11.23 5.87
CA PRO A 61 1.69 12.22 5.59
C PRO A 61 1.81 12.69 4.13
N ARG A 62 0.77 12.45 3.32
CA ARG A 62 0.75 12.92 1.94
C ARG A 62 0.20 14.34 1.96
N SER A 63 1.06 15.33 1.73
CA SER A 63 0.66 16.75 1.57
C SER A 63 -0.03 17.03 0.22
N GLY A 64 -0.43 16.00 -0.52
CA GLY A 64 -0.98 16.14 -1.86
C GLY A 64 -2.29 16.93 -1.90
N ARG A 65 -2.57 17.55 -3.04
CA ARG A 65 -3.84 18.25 -3.30
C ARG A 65 -5.03 17.30 -3.04
N PRO A 66 -6.05 17.72 -2.26
CA PRO A 66 -7.22 16.89 -2.02
C PRO A 66 -7.88 16.50 -3.34
N ARG A 67 -8.33 15.24 -3.46
CA ARG A 67 -9.09 14.78 -4.62
C ARG A 67 -10.40 15.56 -4.67
N GLN A 68 -10.59 16.36 -5.72
CA GLN A 68 -11.88 16.95 -6.04
C GLN A 68 -12.68 15.90 -6.80
N PHE A 69 -13.77 15.43 -6.20
CA PHE A 69 -14.76 14.61 -6.91
C PHE A 69 -15.79 15.58 -7.49
N SER A 70 -15.92 15.63 -8.81
CA SER A 70 -17.07 16.30 -9.42
C SER A 70 -18.34 15.57 -9.00
N PRO A 71 -19.43 16.28 -8.67
CA PRO A 71 -20.71 15.61 -8.40
C PRO A 71 -21.08 14.77 -9.62
N LEU A 72 -21.53 13.52 -9.39
CA LEU A 72 -22.19 12.73 -10.43
C LEU A 72 -23.34 13.58 -10.96
N GLY A 73 -23.26 13.98 -12.24
CA GLY A 73 -24.39 14.59 -12.93
C GLY A 73 -25.60 13.64 -12.87
N PRO A 74 -26.84 14.15 -12.99
CA PRO A 74 -28.03 13.31 -12.89
C PRO A 74 -27.88 12.12 -13.85
N SER A 75 -27.98 10.91 -13.30
CA SER A 75 -28.06 9.70 -14.11
C SER A 75 -29.30 9.84 -14.98
N THR A 76 -29.13 10.23 -16.24
CA THR A 76 -30.20 10.16 -17.23
C THR A 76 -30.61 8.70 -17.27
N GLY A 77 -31.76 8.40 -16.67
CA GLY A 77 -32.34 7.07 -16.64
C GLY A 77 -32.36 6.54 -18.06
N ARG A 78 -31.57 5.49 -18.29
CA ARG A 78 -31.67 4.71 -19.53
C ARG A 78 -33.02 4.02 -19.46
N ALA A 79 -34.03 4.65 -20.06
CA ALA A 79 -35.32 4.04 -20.29
C ALA A 79 -35.06 2.74 -21.05
N ILE A 80 -35.29 1.61 -20.38
CA ILE A 80 -35.34 0.31 -21.02
C ILE A 80 -36.65 0.35 -21.82
N GLY A 81 -36.54 0.65 -23.11
CA GLY A 81 -37.66 0.53 -24.04
C GLY A 81 -38.07 -0.93 -24.12
N LEU A 82 -39.19 -1.28 -23.47
CA LEU A 82 -40.07 -2.33 -23.93
C LEU A 82 -40.87 -1.73 -25.10
N LEU A 83 -40.80 -2.38 -26.26
CA LEU A 83 -41.84 -2.61 -27.28
C LEU A 83 -41.14 -2.91 -28.62
#